data_AF-A0AAI8YIT4-F1
#
_entry.id   AF-A0AAI8YIT4-F1
#
_cell.length_a   1.000
_cell.length_b   1.000
_cell.length_c   1.000
_cell.angle_alpha   90.00
_cell.angle_beta   90.00
_cell.angle_gamma   90.00
#
_symmetry.space_group_name_H-M   'P 1'
#
loop_
_entity.id
_entity.type
_entity.pdbx_description
1 polymer ?
#
loop_
_entity_poly.entity_id
_entity_poly.type
_entity_poly.pdbx_seq_one_letter_code
_entity_poly.pdbx_strand_id
1 'polypeptide(L)'
;MSADEARWVFEPGYASDIWALACSLVALRIGCPFFGDKDPSYIWSLDMTLGPLPHPYRGAFLEHLRKAREEEGEEVLANWGDHVRDDGTLMYVRPPSGYYQELKYERFLAERTEFSQPILARLAMKQEFHPYPHRPNAKPVTFNVLDEEVKQLGELLQRIFKYDSKERFTIDDVLNHQWFKDLSLSTEKQTPSVI
;
A
#
# COMPACT_ATOMS: atom_id res chain seq x y z
N MET A 1 -1.83 -7.20 -8.93
CA MET A 1 -1.24 -5.93 -8.43
C MET A 1 -0.02 -5.66 -9.29
N SER A 2 -0.11 -4.71 -10.21
CA SER A 2 0.99 -4.29 -11.09
C SER A 2 1.66 -3.05 -10.51
N ALA A 3 2.99 -2.94 -10.59
CA ALA A 3 3.68 -1.68 -10.26
C ALA A 3 3.22 -0.54 -11.17
N ASP A 4 3.10 0.68 -10.65
CA ASP A 4 2.59 1.86 -11.36
C ASP A 4 3.31 2.19 -12.66
N GLU A 5 4.60 1.85 -12.74
CA GLU A 5 5.37 1.99 -13.97
C GLU A 5 4.75 1.17 -15.11
N ALA A 6 4.32 -0.06 -14.83
CA ALA A 6 3.77 -1.02 -15.79
C ALA A 6 2.41 -0.61 -16.34
N ARG A 7 1.73 0.34 -15.69
CA ARG A 7 0.38 0.74 -16.07
C ARG A 7 0.37 1.97 -16.99
N TRP A 8 1.33 2.89 -16.87
CA TRP A 8 1.24 4.19 -17.53
C TRP A 8 2.53 4.76 -18.16
N VAL A 9 3.73 4.34 -17.74
CA VAL A 9 4.99 5.03 -18.13
C VAL A 9 6.08 4.10 -18.66
N PHE A 10 6.17 2.87 -18.16
CA PHE A 10 7.24 1.93 -18.52
C PHE A 10 6.69 0.51 -18.73
N GLU A 11 7.46 -0.32 -19.45
CA GLU A 11 7.10 -1.71 -19.65
C GLU A 11 7.26 -2.52 -18.34
N PRO A 12 6.33 -3.44 -18.02
CA PRO A 12 6.49 -4.36 -16.90
C PRO A 12 7.79 -5.16 -17.03
N GLY A 13 8.58 -5.17 -15.96
CA GLY A 13 9.84 -5.92 -15.85
C GLY A 13 10.03 -6.49 -14.45
N TYR A 14 11.23 -7.01 -14.16
CA TYR A 14 11.53 -7.65 -12.86
C TYR A 14 11.25 -6.75 -11.65
N ALA A 15 11.44 -5.44 -11.78
CA ALA A 15 11.14 -4.48 -10.73
C ALA A 15 9.64 -4.43 -10.37
N SER A 16 8.75 -4.80 -11.30
CA SER A 16 7.32 -4.89 -11.07
C SER A 16 6.94 -6.16 -10.29
N ASP A 17 7.64 -7.27 -10.52
CA ASP A 17 7.48 -8.50 -9.73
C ASP A 17 7.91 -8.28 -8.27
N ILE A 18 9.00 -7.54 -8.06
CA ILE A 18 9.48 -7.18 -6.72
C ILE A 18 8.45 -6.31 -5.98
N TRP A 19 7.81 -5.37 -6.68
CA TRP A 19 6.71 -4.58 -6.13
C TRP A 19 5.51 -5.46 -5.75
N ALA A 20 5.10 -6.35 -6.66
CA ALA A 20 3.99 -7.28 -6.42
C ALA A 20 4.29 -8.21 -5.23
N LEU A 21 5.54 -8.69 -5.12
CA LEU A 21 6.02 -9.47 -3.98
C LEU A 21 5.85 -8.71 -2.67
N ALA A 22 6.28 -7.44 -2.61
CA ALA A 22 6.11 -6.62 -1.41
C ALA A 22 4.63 -6.45 -1.04
N CYS A 23 3.76 -6.17 -2.03
CA CYS A 23 2.31 -6.11 -1.78
C CYS A 23 1.76 -7.43 -1.22
N SER A 24 2.22 -8.57 -1.74
CA SER A 24 1.82 -9.90 -1.25
C SER A 24 2.34 -10.17 0.16
N LEU A 25 3.60 -9.86 0.46
CA LEU A 25 4.18 -10.06 1.79
C LEU A 25 3.42 -9.26 2.84
N VAL A 26 3.11 -8.00 2.55
CA VAL A 26 2.34 -7.18 3.48
C VAL A 26 0.94 -7.70 3.63
N ALA A 27 0.26 -8.05 2.53
CA ALA A 27 -1.09 -8.59 2.61
C ALA A 27 -1.17 -9.87 3.45
N LEU A 28 -0.15 -10.72 3.39
CA LEU A 28 -0.04 -11.90 4.25
C LEU A 28 0.18 -11.53 5.72
N ARG A 29 0.94 -10.46 5.99
CA ARG A 29 1.29 -10.03 7.35
C ARG A 29 0.18 -9.27 8.04
N ILE A 30 -0.52 -8.38 7.35
CA ILE A 30 -1.59 -7.57 7.94
C ILE A 30 -2.99 -8.10 7.64
N GLY A 31 -3.12 -9.11 6.77
CA GLY A 31 -4.38 -9.75 6.43
C GLY A 31 -5.28 -8.96 5.46
N CYS A 32 -4.79 -7.85 4.90
CA CYS A 32 -5.52 -7.05 3.92
C CYS A 32 -4.59 -6.43 2.86
N PRO A 33 -5.10 -6.08 1.66
CA PRO A 33 -4.28 -5.44 0.62
C PRO A 33 -3.65 -4.14 1.10
N PHE A 34 -2.37 -3.96 0.77
CA PHE A 34 -1.63 -2.76 1.17
C PHE A 34 -2.02 -1.52 0.37
N PHE A 35 -2.44 -1.71 -0.89
CA PHE A 35 -2.99 -0.66 -1.74
C PHE A 35 -4.37 -1.08 -2.26
N GLY A 36 -5.21 -0.11 -2.62
CA GLY A 36 -6.52 -0.36 -3.22
C GLY A 36 -6.46 -1.19 -4.51
N ASP A 37 -7.58 -1.78 -4.91
CA ASP A 37 -7.64 -2.70 -6.06
C ASP A 37 -8.12 -2.02 -7.36
N LYS A 38 -8.62 -0.78 -7.27
CA LYS A 38 -9.19 -0.01 -8.41
C LYS A 38 -8.71 1.43 -8.39
N ASP A 39 -8.60 2.04 -9.57
CA ASP A 39 -8.44 3.49 -9.66
C ASP A 39 -9.76 4.17 -9.25
N PRO A 40 -9.76 5.36 -8.62
CA PRO A 40 -8.60 6.11 -8.09
C PRO A 40 -8.12 5.62 -6.71
N SER A 41 -8.83 4.66 -6.08
CA SER A 41 -8.54 4.14 -4.73
C SER A 41 -7.11 3.61 -4.57
N TYR A 42 -6.54 3.05 -5.64
CA TYR A 42 -5.16 2.58 -5.69
C TYR A 42 -4.17 3.75 -5.57
N ILE A 43 -4.30 4.78 -6.41
CA ILE A 43 -3.44 5.98 -6.39
C ILE A 43 -3.56 6.72 -5.07
N TRP A 44 -4.77 6.82 -4.52
CA TRP A 44 -4.97 7.39 -3.19
C TRP A 44 -4.21 6.60 -2.11
N SER A 45 -4.23 5.28 -2.19
CA SER A 45 -3.48 4.43 -1.26
C SER A 45 -1.97 4.63 -1.37
N LEU A 46 -1.44 4.91 -2.57
CA LEU A 46 -0.03 5.23 -2.79
C LEU A 46 0.33 6.57 -2.15
N ASP A 47 -0.40 7.64 -2.49
CA ASP A 47 -0.13 8.99 -1.95
C ASP A 47 -0.17 8.99 -0.42
N MET A 48 -1.13 8.29 0.18
CA MET A 48 -1.28 8.19 1.64
C MET A 48 -0.18 7.36 2.33
N THR A 49 0.47 6.44 1.61
CA THR A 49 1.42 5.49 2.20
C THR A 49 2.88 5.83 1.89
N LEU A 50 3.14 6.29 0.67
CA LEU A 50 4.47 6.58 0.12
C LEU A 50 4.73 8.08 -0.04
N GLY A 51 3.69 8.92 0.13
CA GLY A 51 3.74 10.34 -0.20
C GLY A 51 3.39 10.62 -1.66
N PRO A 52 3.29 11.90 -2.04
CA PRO A 52 2.74 12.34 -3.31
C PRO A 52 3.49 11.75 -4.50
N LEU A 53 2.74 11.18 -5.45
CA LEU A 53 3.25 10.64 -6.70
C LEU A 53 4.12 11.68 -7.45
N PRO A 54 5.40 11.40 -7.73
CA PRO A 54 6.28 12.33 -8.42
C PRO A 54 6.01 12.40 -9.92
N HIS A 55 6.53 13.45 -10.57
CA HIS A 55 6.65 13.46 -12.04
C HIS A 55 7.72 12.42 -12.48
N PRO A 56 7.56 11.73 -13.63
CA PRO A 56 6.51 11.88 -14.64
C PRO A 56 5.20 11.12 -14.36
N TYR A 57 5.18 10.24 -13.36
CA TYR A 57 4.06 9.33 -13.08
C TYR A 57 2.74 10.07 -12.83
N ARG A 58 2.77 11.17 -12.07
CA ARG A 58 1.60 12.00 -11.82
C ARG A 58 0.98 12.55 -13.10
N GLY A 59 1.80 13.02 -14.04
CA GLY A 59 1.31 13.53 -15.32
C GLY A 59 0.66 12.43 -16.17
N ALA A 60 1.25 11.23 -16.19
CA ALA A 60 0.70 10.10 -16.92
C ALA A 60 -0.65 9.62 -16.34
N PHE A 61 -0.79 9.63 -15.01
CA PHE A 61 -2.06 9.31 -14.35
C PHE A 61 -3.16 10.33 -14.70
N LEU A 62 -2.85 11.62 -14.63
CA LEU A 62 -3.82 12.68 -15.00
C LEU A 62 -4.26 12.56 -16.47
N GLU A 63 -3.33 12.23 -17.37
CA GLU A 63 -3.67 11.99 -18.77
C GLU A 63 -4.54 10.75 -18.96
N HIS A 64 -4.32 9.69 -18.19
CA HIS A 64 -5.20 8.52 -18.18
C HIS A 64 -6.62 8.88 -17.73
N LEU A 65 -6.75 9.63 -16.63
CA LEU A 65 -8.05 10.10 -16.16
C LEU A 65 -8.76 10.98 -17.21
N ARG A 66 -8.01 11.84 -17.89
CA ARG A 66 -8.52 12.68 -18.97
C ARG A 66 -9.10 11.83 -20.10
N LYS A 67 -8.40 10.77 -20.53
CA LYS A 67 -8.89 9.85 -21.57
C LYS A 67 -10.12 9.06 -21.12
N ALA A 68 -10.10 8.52 -19.91
CA ALA A 68 -11.25 7.80 -19.35
C ALA A 68 -12.51 8.70 -19.33
N ARG A 69 -12.34 10.00 -19.05
CA ARG A 69 -13.43 10.99 -19.06
C ARG A 69 -14.03 11.20 -20.44
N GLU A 70 -13.19 11.21 -21.46
CA GLU A 70 -13.60 11.38 -22.86
C GLU A 70 -14.32 10.14 -23.40
N GLU A 71 -13.92 8.94 -22.96
CA GLU A 71 -14.45 7.66 -23.44
C GLU A 71 -15.71 7.20 -22.69
N GLU A 72 -15.77 7.38 -21.37
CA GLU A 72 -16.86 6.86 -20.52
C GLU A 72 -17.91 7.92 -20.13
N GLY A 73 -17.63 9.20 -20.42
CA GLY A 73 -18.50 10.33 -20.09
C GLY A 73 -18.41 10.79 -18.62
N GLU A 74 -18.70 12.06 -18.36
CA GLU A 74 -18.56 12.69 -17.02
C GLU A 74 -19.36 11.99 -15.91
N GLU A 75 -20.47 11.34 -16.27
CA GLU A 75 -21.40 10.70 -15.33
C GLU A 75 -20.85 9.40 -14.72
N VAL A 76 -19.99 8.67 -15.45
CA VAL A 76 -19.32 7.46 -14.94
C VAL A 76 -18.21 7.84 -13.97
N LEU A 77 -17.41 8.87 -14.28
CA LEU A 77 -16.36 9.35 -13.38
C LEU A 77 -16.89 10.09 -12.15
N ALA A 78 -18.08 10.69 -12.22
CA ALA A 78 -18.75 11.26 -11.05
C ALA A 78 -19.08 10.20 -9.98
N ASN A 79 -19.30 8.93 -10.38
CA ASN A 79 -19.41 7.79 -9.46
C ASN A 79 -18.05 7.35 -8.87
N TRP A 80 -16.94 7.78 -9.47
CA TRP A 80 -15.57 7.47 -9.02
C TRP A 80 -15.01 8.56 -8.09
N GLY A 81 -15.80 9.61 -7.79
CA GLY A 81 -15.53 10.56 -6.71
C GLY A 81 -14.48 11.64 -7.01
N ASP A 82 -14.09 11.82 -8.27
CA ASP A 82 -13.02 12.75 -8.64
C ASP A 82 -13.57 13.93 -9.48
N HIS A 83 -13.25 15.16 -9.05
CA HIS A 83 -13.18 16.30 -9.95
C HIS A 83 -11.69 16.60 -10.19
N VAL A 84 -11.32 16.94 -11.40
CA VAL A 84 -9.97 17.45 -11.70
C VAL A 84 -10.19 18.89 -12.14
N ARG A 85 -9.48 19.85 -11.55
CA ARG A 85 -9.48 21.23 -12.04
C ARG A 85 -8.85 21.29 -13.43
N ASP A 86 -9.23 22.31 -14.18
CA ASP A 86 -8.67 22.60 -15.51
C ASP A 86 -7.14 22.82 -15.49
N ASP A 87 -6.53 23.06 -14.32
CA ASP A 87 -5.08 23.20 -14.13
C ASP A 87 -4.35 21.87 -13.86
N GLY A 88 -5.04 20.73 -13.94
CA GLY A 88 -4.48 19.41 -13.65
C GLY A 88 -4.37 19.09 -12.16
N THR A 89 -4.81 19.99 -11.28
CA THR A 89 -4.93 19.70 -9.84
C THR A 89 -6.15 18.80 -9.62
N LEU A 90 -5.94 17.61 -9.06
CA LEU A 90 -7.04 16.79 -8.54
C LEU A 90 -7.83 17.62 -7.51
N MET A 91 -9.06 18.01 -7.86
CA MET A 91 -10.03 18.48 -6.89
C MET A 91 -10.83 17.30 -6.41
N TYR A 92 -10.33 16.69 -5.34
CA TYR A 92 -11.04 15.72 -4.53
C TYR A 92 -12.48 16.18 -4.26
N VAL A 93 -13.44 15.79 -5.09
CA VAL A 93 -14.84 16.13 -4.86
C VAL A 93 -15.55 14.84 -4.57
N ARG A 94 -15.47 14.59 -3.27
CA ARG A 94 -16.27 13.67 -2.48
C ARG A 94 -15.77 12.23 -2.52
N PRO A 95 -14.73 11.90 -1.71
CA PRO A 95 -14.68 10.56 -1.15
C PRO A 95 -16.01 10.33 -0.40
N PRO A 96 -16.65 9.16 -0.49
CA PRO A 96 -17.87 8.87 0.25
C PRO A 96 -17.63 9.19 1.74
N SER A 97 -18.21 10.31 2.20
CA SER A 97 -18.09 10.86 3.55
C SER A 97 -16.69 10.76 4.19
N GLY A 98 -15.69 11.51 3.68
CA GLY A 98 -14.32 11.39 4.23
C GLY A 98 -13.40 12.60 4.17
N TYR A 99 -13.86 13.77 3.75
CA TYR A 99 -13.03 14.95 3.44
C TYR A 99 -12.23 15.60 4.61
N TYR A 100 -12.15 14.92 5.75
CA TYR A 100 -11.31 15.29 6.88
C TYR A 100 -10.07 14.38 7.03
N GLN A 101 -9.78 13.49 6.07
CA GLN A 101 -8.92 12.33 6.31
C GLN A 101 -7.40 12.53 6.11
N GLU A 102 -6.84 13.50 5.39
CA GLU A 102 -5.37 13.58 5.24
C GLU A 102 -4.64 13.97 6.54
N LEU A 103 -4.98 15.13 7.11
CA LEU A 103 -4.49 15.55 8.43
C LEU A 103 -5.01 14.66 9.56
N LYS A 104 -6.20 14.04 9.41
CA LYS A 104 -6.68 13.05 10.38
C LYS A 104 -6.03 11.70 10.21
N TYR A 105 -5.51 11.29 9.06
CA TYR A 105 -4.99 9.95 8.85
C TYR A 105 -3.57 9.86 9.39
N GLU A 106 -2.70 10.82 9.05
CA GLU A 106 -1.40 10.93 9.73
C GLU A 106 -1.57 11.08 11.25
N ARG A 107 -2.53 11.93 11.67
CA ARG A 107 -2.87 12.07 13.09
C ARG A 107 -3.52 10.81 13.67
N PHE A 108 -4.35 10.08 12.94
CA PHE A 108 -5.02 8.84 13.35
C PHE A 108 -4.00 7.70 13.49
N LEU A 109 -3.03 7.66 12.59
CA LEU A 109 -1.89 6.76 12.61
C LEU A 109 -0.97 7.11 13.79
N ALA A 110 -0.63 8.38 13.99
CA ALA A 110 0.20 8.84 15.10
C ALA A 110 -0.50 8.76 16.48
N GLU A 111 -1.83 8.88 16.53
CA GLU A 111 -2.62 8.71 17.76
C GLU A 111 -2.75 7.24 18.17
N ARG A 112 -2.59 6.31 17.21
CA ARG A 112 -2.77 4.87 17.43
C ARG A 112 -1.48 4.05 17.35
N THR A 113 -0.39 4.65 16.92
CA THR A 113 0.91 4.00 16.74
C THR A 113 2.03 4.95 17.15
N GLU A 114 3.21 4.42 17.46
CA GLU A 114 4.39 5.23 17.77
C GLU A 114 5.13 5.75 16.51
N PHE A 115 4.65 5.41 15.32
CA PHE A 115 5.35 5.67 14.06
C PHE A 115 4.79 6.90 13.34
N SER A 116 5.65 7.86 13.01
CA SER A 116 5.26 9.04 12.22
C SER A 116 5.25 8.78 10.73
N GLN A 117 6.00 7.78 10.24
CA GLN A 117 6.03 7.44 8.83
C GLN A 117 4.77 6.64 8.44
N PRO A 118 4.01 7.06 7.42
CA PRO A 118 2.73 6.43 7.09
C PRO A 118 2.82 4.92 6.82
N ILE A 119 3.87 4.49 6.12
CA ILE A 119 4.11 3.08 5.82
C ILE A 119 4.30 2.22 7.08
N LEU A 120 5.07 2.72 8.05
CA LEU A 120 5.33 2.03 9.32
C LEU A 120 4.08 2.00 10.19
N ALA A 121 3.41 3.15 10.29
CA ALA A 121 2.21 3.24 11.09
C ALA A 121 1.10 2.33 10.55
N ARG A 122 0.97 2.20 9.21
CA ARG A 122 0.03 1.27 8.59
C ARG A 122 0.33 -0.20 8.92
N LEU A 123 1.61 -0.57 9.01
CA LEU A 123 2.01 -1.92 9.46
C LEU A 123 1.74 -2.14 10.96
N ALA A 124 1.96 -1.12 11.78
CA ALA A 124 1.76 -1.18 13.24
C ALA A 124 0.28 -1.13 13.66
N MET A 125 -0.63 -0.79 12.76
CA MET A 125 -2.05 -0.76 13.05
C MET A 125 -2.53 -2.13 13.55
N LYS A 126 -3.31 -2.09 14.63
CA LYS A 126 -4.02 -3.27 15.13
C LYS A 126 -4.98 -3.79 14.06
N GLN A 127 -4.79 -5.04 13.67
CA GLN A 127 -5.58 -5.71 12.65
C GLN A 127 -6.65 -6.57 13.31
N GLU A 128 -7.82 -6.65 12.67
CA GLU A 128 -8.91 -7.53 13.10
C GLU A 128 -9.21 -8.52 11.98
N PHE A 129 -9.01 -9.81 12.25
CA PHE A 129 -9.36 -10.89 11.34
C PHE A 129 -10.67 -11.53 11.77
N HIS A 130 -11.62 -11.59 10.84
CA HIS A 130 -12.89 -12.29 11.04
C HIS A 130 -12.82 -13.67 10.36
N PRO A 131 -12.49 -14.76 11.08
CA PRO A 131 -12.31 -16.08 10.47
C PRO A 131 -13.59 -16.65 9.85
N TYR A 132 -14.76 -16.15 10.26
CA TYR A 132 -16.07 -16.58 9.77
C TYR A 132 -16.99 -15.37 9.56
N PRO A 133 -16.81 -14.59 8.47
CA PRO A 133 -17.56 -13.35 8.26
C PRO A 133 -19.07 -13.56 8.15
N HIS A 134 -19.51 -14.76 7.76
CA HIS A 134 -20.92 -15.13 7.69
C HIS A 134 -21.53 -15.60 9.03
N ARG A 135 -20.72 -15.71 10.10
CA ARG A 135 -21.21 -16.04 11.44
C ARG A 135 -21.26 -14.77 12.28
N PRO A 136 -22.44 -14.16 12.49
CA PRO A 136 -22.56 -12.87 13.17
C PRO A 136 -22.03 -12.86 14.62
N ASN A 137 -21.85 -14.03 15.24
CA ASN A 137 -21.34 -14.18 16.60
C ASN A 137 -19.87 -14.61 16.67
N ALA A 138 -19.17 -14.76 15.54
CA ALA A 138 -17.74 -15.08 15.54
C ALA A 138 -16.96 -13.84 15.98
N LYS A 139 -16.26 -13.95 17.11
CA LYS A 139 -15.43 -12.85 17.63
C LYS A 139 -14.24 -12.61 16.69
N PRO A 140 -13.91 -11.34 16.38
CA PRO A 140 -12.70 -11.04 15.64
C PRO A 140 -11.46 -11.49 16.42
N VAL A 141 -10.48 -12.01 15.70
CA VAL A 141 -9.14 -12.24 16.22
C VAL A 141 -8.35 -10.98 15.94
N THR A 142 -7.93 -10.28 17.00
CA THR A 142 -7.10 -9.10 16.84
C THR A 142 -5.62 -9.46 16.97
N PHE A 143 -4.79 -8.98 16.07
CA PHE A 143 -3.35 -9.20 16.11
C PHE A 143 -2.62 -7.92 15.68
N ASN A 144 -1.38 -7.79 16.16
CA ASN A 144 -0.49 -6.68 15.84
C ASN A 144 0.84 -7.27 15.35
N VAL A 145 1.47 -6.61 14.39
CA VAL A 145 2.86 -6.87 14.04
C VAL A 145 3.75 -6.34 15.18
N LEU A 146 4.80 -7.07 15.54
CA LEU A 146 5.73 -6.63 16.59
C LEU A 146 6.49 -5.38 16.14
N ASP A 147 6.74 -4.42 17.04
CA ASP A 147 7.37 -3.13 16.68
C ASP A 147 8.73 -3.30 15.98
N GLU A 148 9.51 -4.31 16.36
CA GLU A 148 10.77 -4.65 15.71
C GLU A 148 10.54 -5.16 14.27
N GLU A 149 9.54 -6.03 14.09
CA GLU A 149 9.17 -6.51 12.75
C GLU A 149 8.60 -5.36 11.90
N VAL A 150 7.85 -4.43 12.48
CA VAL A 150 7.37 -3.22 11.79
C VAL A 150 8.55 -2.39 11.28
N LYS A 151 9.58 -2.18 12.11
CA LYS A 151 10.78 -1.41 11.71
C LYS A 151 11.52 -2.10 10.57
N GLN A 152 11.78 -3.40 10.71
CA GLN A 152 12.53 -4.17 9.71
C GLN A 152 11.76 -4.34 8.40
N LEU A 153 10.48 -4.75 8.46
CA LEU A 153 9.65 -4.90 7.27
C LEU A 153 9.43 -3.52 6.63
N GLY A 154 9.16 -2.52 7.44
CA GLY A 154 8.95 -1.17 6.97
C GLY A 154 10.14 -0.54 6.25
N GLU A 155 11.37 -0.78 6.73
CA GLU A 155 12.58 -0.38 6.03
C GLU A 155 12.70 -1.08 4.67
N LEU A 156 12.47 -2.40 4.63
CA LEU A 156 12.47 -3.17 3.39
C LEU A 156 11.45 -2.62 2.38
N LEU A 157 10.21 -2.37 2.83
CA LEU A 157 9.16 -1.85 1.97
C LEU A 157 9.48 -0.43 1.45
N GLN A 158 10.11 0.43 2.24
CA GLN A 158 10.53 1.75 1.77
C GLN A 158 11.56 1.70 0.64
N ARG A 159 12.37 0.64 0.61
CA ARG A 159 13.36 0.39 -0.44
C ARG A 159 12.73 -0.25 -1.67
N ILE A 160 11.74 -1.12 -1.50
CA ILE A 160 11.01 -1.74 -2.61
C ILE A 160 10.03 -0.77 -3.26
N PHE A 161 9.29 0.03 -2.48
CA PHE A 161 8.26 0.95 -2.99
C PHE A 161 8.82 2.30 -3.44
N LYS A 162 9.97 2.30 -4.13
CA LYS A 162 10.44 3.48 -4.86
C LYS A 162 9.70 3.59 -6.19
N TYR A 163 9.25 4.79 -6.55
CA TYR A 163 8.52 4.98 -7.80
C TYR A 163 9.40 4.65 -9.02
N ASP A 164 10.65 5.12 -9.05
CA ASP A 164 11.63 4.71 -10.06
C ASP A 164 12.11 3.27 -9.82
N SER A 165 11.89 2.37 -10.79
CA SER A 165 12.35 0.98 -10.73
C SER A 165 13.86 0.85 -10.55
N LYS A 166 14.65 1.81 -11.05
CA LYS A 166 16.12 1.76 -10.94
C LYS A 166 16.62 2.02 -9.52
N GLU A 167 15.79 2.66 -8.70
CA GLU A 167 16.10 2.94 -7.29
C GLU A 167 15.59 1.83 -6.35
N ARG A 168 14.79 0.89 -6.87
CA ARG A 168 14.26 -0.23 -6.08
C ARG A 168 15.36 -1.23 -5.78
N PHE A 169 15.19 -1.93 -4.67
CA PHE A 169 15.97 -3.12 -4.36
C PHE A 169 15.82 -4.19 -5.44
N THR A 170 16.93 -4.86 -5.74
CA THR A 170 16.93 -6.09 -6.53
C THR A 170 16.46 -7.26 -5.68
N ILE A 171 16.17 -8.40 -6.32
CA ILE A 171 15.78 -9.60 -5.57
C ILE A 171 16.88 -10.07 -4.60
N ASP A 172 18.15 -9.91 -4.97
CA ASP A 172 19.29 -10.25 -4.11
C ASP A 172 19.35 -9.33 -2.88
N ASP A 173 19.08 -8.03 -3.05
CA ASP A 173 19.01 -7.08 -1.93
C ASP A 173 17.85 -7.42 -0.98
N VAL A 174 16.70 -7.79 -1.53
CA VAL A 174 15.52 -8.21 -0.76
C VAL A 174 15.83 -9.44 0.10
N LEU A 175 16.41 -10.49 -0.50
CA LEU A 175 16.73 -11.74 0.21
C LEU A 175 17.84 -11.55 1.27
N ASN A 176 18.75 -10.60 1.06
CA ASN A 176 19.80 -10.27 2.01
C ASN A 176 19.37 -9.31 3.13
N HIS A 177 18.13 -8.80 3.08
CA HIS A 177 17.61 -7.88 4.07
C HIS A 177 17.43 -8.53 5.44
N GLN A 178 17.64 -7.76 6.52
CA GLN A 178 17.59 -8.26 7.90
C GLN A 178 16.27 -8.97 8.23
N TRP A 179 15.15 -8.42 7.75
CA TRP A 179 13.81 -9.00 7.94
C TRP A 179 13.73 -10.47 7.48
N PHE A 180 14.30 -10.80 6.31
CA PHE A 180 14.34 -12.18 5.80
C PHE A 180 15.30 -13.08 6.59
N LYS A 181 16.44 -12.52 7.03
CA LYS A 181 17.41 -13.24 7.85
C LYS A 181 16.82 -13.63 9.21
N ASP A 182 16.09 -12.73 9.87
CA ASP A 182 15.49 -12.99 11.18
C ASP A 182 14.32 -14.00 11.11
N LEU A 183 13.59 -14.02 9.99
CA LEU A 183 12.61 -15.07 9.69
C LEU A 183 13.26 -16.46 9.59
N SER A 184 14.41 -16.58 8.93
CA SER A 184 15.11 -17.86 8.80
C SER A 184 15.62 -18.40 10.14
N LEU A 185 16.07 -17.50 11.03
CA LEU A 185 16.61 -17.84 12.36
C LEU A 185 15.51 -18.21 13.37
N SER A 186 14.28 -17.71 13.18
CA SER A 186 13.14 -18.04 14.04
C SER A 186 12.55 -19.41 13.71
N THR A 187 12.61 -19.85 12.44
CA THR A 187 12.23 -21.21 12.03
C THR A 187 13.21 -22.29 12.49
N GLU A 188 14.52 -22.00 12.55
CA GLU A 188 15.51 -22.97 13.07
C GLU A 188 15.40 -23.22 14.57
N LYS A 189 14.90 -22.23 15.34
CA LYS A 189 14.67 -22.38 16.80
C LYS A 189 13.35 -23.08 17.15
N GLN A 190 12.51 -23.37 16.15
CA GLN A 190 11.21 -24.04 16.32
C GLN A 190 11.21 -25.49 15.83
N THR A 191 12.31 -26.24 15.92
CA THR A 191 12.20 -27.71 15.94
C THR A 191 11.53 -28.13 17.25
N PRO A 192 10.29 -28.65 17.25
CA PRO A 192 9.68 -29.15 18.47
C PRO A 192 10.53 -30.32 18.97
N SER A 193 10.99 -30.22 20.21
CA SER A 193 11.50 -31.38 20.95
C SER A 193 10.35 -32.38 21.04
N VAL A 194 10.38 -33.40 20.17
CA VAL A 194 9.48 -34.53 20.22
C VAL A 194 9.81 -35.31 21.49
N ILE A 195 8.89 -35.27 22.46
CA ILE A 195 8.81 -36.22 23.58
C ILE A 195 7.91 -37.36 23.12
#